data_AF-A0A1R4KY68-F1
#
_entry.id   AF-A0A1R4KY68-F1
#
_cell.length_a   1.000
_cell.length_b   1.000
_cell.length_c   1.000
_cell.angle_alpha   90.00
_cell.angle_beta   90.00
_cell.angle_gamma   90.00
#
_symmetry.space_group_name_H-M   'P 1'
#
loop_
_entity.id
_entity.type
_entity.pdbx_description
1 polymer ?
#
loop_
_entity_poly.entity_id
_entity_poly.type
_entity_poly.pdbx_seq_one_letter_code
_entity_poly.pdbx_strand_id
1 'polypeptide(L)' 'MLTEIYSKLPMRDKVLTKAIYLNKLDFIEFGDYGDDFIVRKDNV' A
#
# COMPACT_ATOMS: atom_id res chain seq x y z
N MET A 1 22.94 3.91 -2.36
CA MET A 1 22.59 3.28 -1.09
C MET A 1 21.09 3.02 -1.11
N LEU A 2 20.62 1.83 -0.73
CA LEU A 2 19.20 1.50 -0.70
C LEU A 2 18.54 2.27 0.45
N THR A 3 17.65 3.21 0.15
CA THR A 3 17.07 4.12 1.16
C THR A 3 15.77 3.60 1.74
N GLU A 4 14.97 2.87 0.96
CA GLU A 4 13.69 2.29 1.36
C GLU A 4 13.41 1.01 0.57
N ILE A 5 12.67 0.07 1.15
CA ILE A 5 12.28 -1.20 0.52
C ILE A 5 10.75 -1.28 0.54
N TYR A 6 10.16 -1.55 -0.63
CA TYR A 6 8.72 -1.77 -0.78
C TYR A 6 8.45 -3.18 -1.25
N SER A 7 7.66 -3.94 -0.48
CA SER A 7 7.21 -5.26 -0.89
C SER A 7 6.03 -5.15 -1.87
N LYS A 8 6.17 -5.72 -3.07
CA LYS A 8 5.06 -5.83 -4.02
C LYS A 8 4.24 -7.07 -3.69
N LEU A 9 2.97 -6.85 -3.32
CA LEU A 9 2.03 -7.91 -2.99
C LEU A 9 0.98 -8.05 -4.11
N PRO A 10 0.62 -9.28 -4.51
CA PRO A 10 -0.47 -9.48 -5.45
C PRO A 10 -1.81 -9.13 -4.79
N MET A 11 -2.76 -8.66 -5.59
CA MET A 11 -4.11 -8.36 -5.14
C MET A 11 -5.13 -8.89 -6.15
N ARG A 12 -6.24 -9.43 -5.63
CA ARG A 12 -7.33 -9.97 -6.45
C ARG A 12 -8.40 -8.92 -6.76
N ASP A 13 -8.66 -8.04 -5.80
CA ASP A 13 -9.57 -6.90 -5.91
C ASP A 13 -8.88 -5.67 -5.32
N LYS A 14 -8.60 -4.66 -6.17
CA LYS A 14 -7.88 -3.45 -5.77
C LYS A 14 -8.65 -2.63 -4.75
N VAL A 15 -9.96 -2.43 -4.96
CA VAL A 15 -10.80 -1.57 -4.13
C VAL A 15 -10.92 -2.16 -2.72
N LEU A 16 -11.18 -3.47 -2.64
CA LEU A 16 -11.27 -4.17 -1.37
C LEU A 16 -9.92 -4.17 -0.63
N THR A 17 -8.83 -4.45 -1.34
CA THR A 17 -7.49 -4.50 -0.74
C THR A 17 -7.08 -3.13 -0.20
N LYS A 18 -7.30 -2.05 -0.97
CA LYS A 18 -7.03 -0.67 -0.55
C LYS A 18 -7.82 -0.29 0.69
N ALA A 19 -9.12 -0.61 0.73
CA ALA A 19 -9.96 -0.34 1.90
C ALA A 19 -9.47 -1.05 3.18
N ILE A 20 -8.92 -2.27 3.06
CA ILE A 20 -8.34 -2.98 4.22
C ILE A 20 -7.10 -2.25 4.73
N TYR A 21 -6.16 -1.90 3.85
CA TYR A 21 -4.93 -1.20 4.24
C TYR A 21 -5.23 0.15 4.89
N LEU A 22 -6.09 0.96 4.28
CA LEU A 22 -6.35 2.33 4.74
C LEU A 22 -7.27 2.38 5.96
N ASN A 23 -8.33 1.57 6.01
CA ASN A 23 -9.38 1.73 7.03
C ASN A 23 -9.25 0.76 8.21
N LYS A 24 -8.51 -0.35 8.07
CA LYS A 24 -8.39 -1.38 9.12
C LYS A 24 -6.98 -1.54 9.67
N LEU A 25 -5.96 -1.22 8.87
CA LEU A 25 -4.56 -1.45 9.23
C LEU A 25 -3.78 -0.16 9.46
N ASP A 26 -4.46 1.00 9.35
CA ASP A 26 -3.91 2.34 9.52
C ASP A 26 -2.70 2.62 8.63
N PHE A 27 -2.71 2.09 7.40
CA PHE A 27 -1.76 2.51 6.40
C PHE A 27 -2.19 3.84 5.79
N ILE A 28 -1.19 4.59 5.34
CA ILE A 28 -1.37 5.85 4.63
C ILE A 28 -1.16 5.59 3.14
N GLU A 29 -2.02 6.17 2.30
CA GLU A 29 -1.85 6.14 0.86
C GLU A 29 -0.66 7.02 0.46
N PHE A 30 0.30 6.42 -0.25
CA PHE A 30 1.47 7.12 -0.76
C PHE A 30 1.32 7.46 -2.25
N GLY A 31 0.58 6.64 -3.00
CA GLY A 31 0.24 6.92 -4.40
C GLY A 31 -0.65 5.86 -5.03
N ASP A 32 -1.40 6.24 -6.06
CA ASP A 32 -2.26 5.36 -6.86
C ASP A 32 -1.86 5.47 -8.34
N TYR A 33 -1.59 4.33 -8.97
CA TYR A 33 -1.04 4.25 -10.33
C TYR A 33 -1.95 3.45 -11.27
N GLY A 34 -3.27 3.52 -11.07
CA GLY A 34 -4.25 2.88 -11.96
C GLY A 34 -4.46 1.41 -11.63
N ASP A 35 -3.51 0.54 -12.00
CA ASP A 35 -3.59 -0.89 -11.69
C ASP A 35 -2.93 -1.23 -10.35
N ASP A 36 -1.89 -0.50 -9.97
CA ASP A 36 -1.18 -0.66 -8.70
C ASP A 36 -1.49 0.51 -7.75
N PHE A 37 -1.26 0.33 -6.45
CA PHE A 37 -1.26 1.40 -5.47
C PHE A 37 -0.17 1.14 -4.42
N ILE A 38 0.40 2.22 -3.87
CA ILE A 38 1.43 2.17 -2.85
C ILE A 38 0.84 2.71 -1.55
N VAL A 39 0.99 1.91 -0.51
CA VAL A 39 0.67 2.31 0.86
C VAL A 39 1.92 2.22 1.71
N ARG A 40 1.99 3.07 2.73
CA ARG A 40 3.06 3.12 3.71
C ARG A 40 2.44 3.04 5.10
N LYS A 41 2.99 2.20 5.96
CA LYS A 41 2.77 2.31 7.41
C LYS A 41 4.00 2.96 8.02
N ASP A 42 3.83 3.66 9.13
CA ASP A 42 4.89 4.42 9.83
C ASP A 42 6.27 3.76 9.75
N ASN A 43 7.32 4.59 9.68
CA ASN A 43 8.70 4.12 9.74
C ASN A 43 8.98 3.56 11.15
N VAL A 44 8.79 2.25 11.33
CA VAL A 44 9.24 1.49 12.50
C VAL A 44 10.35 0.55 12.08
#